data_AF-A0A354BJW2-F1
#
_entry.id   AF-A0A354BJW2-F1
#
_cell.length_a   1.000
_cell.length_b   1.000
_cell.length_c   1.000
_cell.angle_alpha   90.00
_cell.angle_beta   90.00
_cell.angle_gamma   90.00
#
_symmetry.space_group_name_H-M   'P 1'
#
loop_
_entity.id
_entity.type
_entity.pdbx_description
1 polymer ?
#
loop_
_entity_poly.entity_id
_entity_poly.type
_entity_poly.pdbx_seq_one_letter_code
_entity_poly.pdbx_strand_id
1 'polypeptide(L)'
;PGDTAQFQNTTPTLTTINILSRVTGGNPSSLSGTINTMSYPGANFFLMNPAGIVIGPTATLNVSGSVAFTTADYLRLVEGPSSNSGIFHAASTETSLLTSAPVAAFGFLNSNPAAIAVQGSTLTVQPGESISFIGGNHGFTSIDPLTDATTTVPDGVTITGGHLVAPDGHAHIASVASRGEILATNLHETGNINGHTFTTLGALQISQQSSIDIRGDSGASIRIRGGHLVIDSSTLSSTAGQISVDTDSVHITNSSEVKTETTTAANAGHITLNAQRDITLDSGALIISSSRGASGHAGDITLQSHQGNIALVQFSSVTTQSEMSSGNTGSISINAPHGDIRANDSYVYTSSQGTGQLGGIQITANNLLLQNSASVQGNNLSTPHVAEPITITTTGRLNLTGSAIIETGTTGPAKAADLLIRSREVVLSESSMLITSTISSGEAGRLRLFTDNLQLTDGARLSSGSLVHPVTGESPVGRGGSISIEGLNNPGAAVHIDGGESGIFTDAQGSGAAGDIFVGASSLILQNGGTISAQTT
;
A
#
# COMPACT_ATOMS: atom_id res chain seq x y z
N PRO A 1 -9.51 9.82 35.19
CA PRO A 1 -9.87 8.38 35.01
C PRO A 1 -11.37 8.27 34.73
N GLY A 2 -11.78 7.69 33.60
CA GLY A 2 -13.19 7.51 33.30
C GLY A 2 -13.80 6.31 34.02
N ASP A 3 -15.13 6.23 34.00
CA ASP A 3 -15.91 5.16 34.62
C ASP A 3 -15.72 3.81 33.92
N THR A 4 -16.01 2.71 34.63
CA THR A 4 -16.04 1.37 34.02
C THR A 4 -17.47 0.96 33.70
N ALA A 5 -17.75 0.70 32.43
CA ALA A 5 -18.96 0.00 32.00
C ALA A 5 -18.76 -1.51 32.19
N GLN A 6 -19.23 -2.03 33.33
CA GLN A 6 -19.08 -3.44 33.69
C GLN A 6 -20.28 -4.27 33.22
N PHE A 7 -20.03 -5.19 32.29
CA PHE A 7 -21.00 -6.22 31.89
C PHE A 7 -20.73 -7.48 32.71
N GLN A 8 -21.73 -7.92 33.49
CA GLN A 8 -21.62 -9.12 34.34
C GLN A 8 -22.50 -10.22 33.78
N ASN A 9 -21.95 -11.43 33.68
CA ASN A 9 -22.69 -12.64 33.35
C ASN A 9 -23.10 -13.34 34.65
N THR A 10 -24.34 -13.14 35.07
CA THR A 10 -24.91 -13.79 36.25
C THR A 10 -25.45 -15.19 35.95
N THR A 11 -25.37 -15.64 34.69
CA THR A 11 -25.87 -16.95 34.21
C THR A 11 -24.84 -17.63 33.30
N PRO A 12 -23.66 -18.03 33.82
CA PRO A 12 -22.53 -18.51 33.01
C PRO A 12 -22.80 -19.81 32.26
N THR A 13 -23.90 -20.51 32.55
CA THR A 13 -24.34 -21.72 31.82
C THR A 13 -24.94 -21.41 30.44
N LEU A 14 -25.30 -20.17 30.16
CA LEU A 14 -25.81 -19.74 28.85
C LEU A 14 -24.68 -19.14 28.03
N THR A 15 -24.29 -19.83 26.95
CA THR A 15 -23.30 -19.33 26.00
C THR A 15 -23.78 -18.03 25.36
N THR A 16 -22.96 -16.99 25.45
CA THR A 16 -23.22 -15.69 24.81
C THR A 16 -22.15 -15.44 23.78
N ILE A 17 -22.56 -15.21 22.53
CA ILE A 17 -21.63 -14.95 21.42
C ILE A 17 -21.51 -13.45 21.13
N ASN A 18 -22.59 -12.69 21.31
CA ASN A 18 -22.61 -11.25 21.04
C ASN A 18 -23.30 -10.48 22.18
N ILE A 19 -22.73 -9.34 22.54
CA ILE A 19 -23.33 -8.29 23.37
C ILE A 19 -23.65 -7.11 22.45
N LEU A 20 -24.93 -6.90 22.17
CA LEU A 20 -25.40 -5.83 21.28
C LEU A 20 -25.88 -4.62 22.10
N SER A 21 -25.13 -3.52 22.05
CA SER A 21 -25.48 -2.26 22.72
C SER A 21 -25.94 -1.23 21.68
N ARG A 22 -27.11 -0.61 21.89
CA ARG A 22 -27.63 0.47 21.04
C ARG A 22 -27.96 1.72 21.84
N VAL A 23 -27.64 2.88 21.30
CA VAL A 23 -28.04 4.19 21.85
C VAL A 23 -29.24 4.72 21.06
N THR A 24 -30.31 5.04 21.76
CA THR A 24 -31.60 5.48 21.17
C THR A 24 -31.90 6.97 21.43
N GLY A 25 -31.11 7.63 22.28
CA GLY A 25 -31.40 8.98 22.79
C GLY A 25 -31.01 10.14 21.87
N GLY A 26 -30.40 9.87 20.71
CA GLY A 26 -30.01 10.89 19.72
C GLY A 26 -28.75 11.70 20.06
N ASN A 27 -28.11 11.46 21.21
CA ASN A 27 -26.85 12.12 21.59
C ASN A 27 -25.63 11.24 21.22
N PRO A 28 -24.50 11.85 20.81
CA PRO A 28 -23.26 11.11 20.59
C PRO A 28 -22.75 10.41 21.86
N SER A 29 -22.04 9.30 21.69
CA SER A 29 -21.38 8.60 22.80
C SER A 29 -19.98 9.16 23.05
N SER A 30 -19.67 9.52 24.31
CA SER A 30 -18.29 9.81 24.75
C SER A 30 -17.79 8.66 25.62
N LEU A 31 -16.71 8.02 25.21
CA LEU A 31 -16.08 6.90 25.90
C LEU A 31 -14.73 7.37 26.44
N SER A 32 -14.64 7.54 27.75
CA SER A 32 -13.40 7.98 28.41
C SER A 32 -12.90 7.01 29.49
N GLY A 33 -13.52 5.83 29.60
CA GLY A 33 -13.18 4.83 30.61
C GLY A 33 -13.14 3.41 30.06
N THR A 34 -13.34 2.40 30.91
CA THR A 34 -13.16 1.00 30.52
C THR A 34 -14.48 0.34 30.11
N ILE A 35 -14.50 -0.32 28.96
CA ILE A 35 -15.54 -1.32 28.64
C ILE A 35 -15.04 -2.67 29.12
N ASN A 36 -15.76 -3.32 30.04
CA ASN A 36 -15.38 -4.63 30.58
C ASN A 36 -16.46 -5.68 30.33
N THR A 37 -16.16 -6.64 29.44
CA THR A 37 -17.04 -7.79 29.13
C THR A 37 -16.41 -9.14 29.48
N MET A 38 -15.29 -9.16 30.22
CA MET A 38 -14.56 -10.40 30.54
C MET A 38 -15.37 -11.48 31.25
N SER A 39 -16.51 -11.12 31.84
CA SER A 39 -17.45 -12.08 32.42
C SER A 39 -18.19 -12.95 31.37
N TYR A 40 -18.08 -12.61 30.08
CA TYR A 40 -18.65 -13.34 28.96
C TYR A 40 -17.52 -13.89 28.06
N PRO A 41 -16.97 -15.09 28.31
CA PRO A 41 -15.83 -15.62 27.56
C PRO A 41 -16.10 -15.70 26.05
N GLY A 42 -15.23 -15.09 25.24
CA GLY A 42 -15.31 -15.10 23.77
C GLY A 42 -16.48 -14.32 23.17
N ALA A 43 -17.24 -13.54 23.96
CA ALA A 43 -18.35 -12.77 23.44
C ALA A 43 -17.88 -11.48 22.78
N ASN A 44 -18.34 -11.24 21.56
CA ASN A 44 -18.11 -10.01 20.82
C ASN A 44 -18.95 -8.87 21.40
N PHE A 45 -18.40 -7.65 21.39
CA PHE A 45 -19.09 -6.45 21.85
C PHE A 45 -19.36 -5.48 20.69
N PHE A 46 -20.62 -5.07 20.54
CA PHE A 46 -21.04 -4.09 19.54
C PHE A 46 -21.63 -2.86 20.24
N LEU A 47 -21.14 -1.67 19.90
CA LEU A 47 -21.75 -0.40 20.27
C LEU A 47 -22.22 0.34 19.02
N MET A 48 -23.54 0.47 18.89
CA MET A 48 -24.20 1.16 17.79
C MET A 48 -24.82 2.49 18.27
N ASN A 49 -24.37 3.60 17.71
CA ASN A 49 -24.94 4.92 17.95
C ASN A 49 -24.94 5.79 16.67
N PRO A 50 -26.08 5.91 15.96
CA PRO A 50 -26.19 6.77 14.77
C PRO A 50 -25.88 8.25 14.98
N ALA A 51 -25.88 8.73 16.23
CA ALA A 51 -25.57 10.12 16.56
C ALA A 51 -24.06 10.43 16.61
N GLY A 52 -23.19 9.41 16.57
CA GLY A 52 -21.73 9.58 16.59
C GLY A 52 -21.07 8.99 17.82
N ILE A 53 -19.76 8.73 17.72
CA ILE A 53 -18.96 8.11 18.77
C ILE A 53 -17.61 8.84 18.90
N VAL A 54 -17.24 9.21 20.13
CA VAL A 54 -15.92 9.74 20.51
C VAL A 54 -15.30 8.83 21.55
N ILE A 55 -14.09 8.36 21.28
CA ILE A 55 -13.29 7.55 22.19
C ILE A 55 -12.10 8.40 22.63
N GLY A 56 -12.16 8.87 23.87
CA GLY A 56 -11.19 9.76 24.47
C GLY A 56 -9.94 9.06 24.99
N PRO A 57 -8.92 9.83 25.40
CA PRO A 57 -7.55 9.33 25.60
C PRO A 57 -7.39 8.33 26.74
N THR A 58 -8.33 8.27 27.67
CA THR A 58 -8.33 7.34 28.80
C THR A 58 -9.20 6.11 28.58
N ALA A 59 -9.83 5.98 27.40
CA ALA A 59 -10.62 4.80 27.08
C ALA A 59 -9.76 3.54 27.00
N THR A 60 -10.27 2.44 27.53
CA THR A 60 -9.60 1.14 27.48
C THR A 60 -10.62 0.03 27.22
N LEU A 61 -10.15 -1.07 26.65
CA LEU A 61 -10.96 -2.25 26.39
C LEU A 61 -10.49 -3.40 27.27
N ASN A 62 -11.43 -4.01 27.98
CA ASN A 62 -11.26 -5.28 28.66
C ASN A 62 -12.35 -6.24 28.16
N VAL A 63 -12.23 -6.60 26.88
CA VAL A 63 -13.18 -7.43 26.14
C VAL A 63 -12.54 -8.77 25.81
N SER A 64 -13.33 -9.83 25.92
CA SER A 64 -12.88 -11.23 25.75
C SER A 64 -12.96 -11.71 24.30
N GLY A 65 -13.78 -11.06 23.47
CA GLY A 65 -13.91 -11.31 22.03
C GLY A 65 -13.69 -10.03 21.22
N SER A 66 -14.17 -10.03 19.98
CA SER A 66 -14.04 -8.91 19.04
C SER A 66 -14.89 -7.70 19.44
N VAL A 67 -14.49 -6.50 19.04
CA VAL A 67 -15.18 -5.24 19.34
C VAL A 67 -15.54 -4.50 18.05
N ALA A 68 -16.73 -3.91 18.00
CA ALA A 68 -17.16 -3.05 16.91
C ALA A 68 -17.88 -1.79 17.43
N PHE A 69 -17.43 -0.64 16.95
CA PHE A 69 -18.05 0.66 17.15
C PHE A 69 -18.63 1.13 15.82
N THR A 70 -19.91 1.49 15.81
CA THR A 70 -20.58 1.86 14.56
C THR A 70 -21.62 2.96 14.74
N THR A 71 -21.77 3.78 13.71
CA THR A 71 -22.87 4.76 13.57
C THR A 71 -23.95 4.30 12.60
N ALA A 72 -23.96 3.00 12.26
CA ALA A 72 -25.01 2.37 11.49
C ALA A 72 -26.39 2.51 12.16
N ASP A 73 -27.43 2.56 11.34
CA ASP A 73 -28.82 2.61 11.75
C ASP A 73 -29.35 1.23 12.18
N TYR A 74 -28.70 0.14 11.74
CA TYR A 74 -28.99 -1.22 12.18
C TYR A 74 -27.79 -2.17 12.02
N LEU A 75 -27.85 -3.30 12.72
CA LEU A 75 -27.01 -4.48 12.52
C LEU A 75 -27.83 -5.59 11.85
N ARG A 76 -27.24 -6.28 10.87
CA ARG A 76 -27.82 -7.50 10.27
C ARG A 76 -27.22 -8.73 10.94
N LEU A 77 -28.07 -9.66 11.39
CA LEU A 77 -27.69 -10.88 12.12
C LEU A 77 -27.90 -12.16 11.29
N VAL A 78 -27.92 -12.05 9.96
CA VAL A 78 -28.02 -13.20 9.04
C VAL A 78 -27.18 -12.93 7.80
N GLU A 79 -26.60 -13.96 7.21
CA GLU A 79 -25.88 -13.83 5.95
C GLU A 79 -26.83 -13.61 4.77
N GLY A 80 -26.47 -12.67 3.90
CA GLY A 80 -27.16 -12.41 2.63
C GLY A 80 -28.15 -11.23 2.67
N PRO A 81 -28.21 -10.41 1.60
CA PRO A 81 -29.09 -9.25 1.51
C PRO A 81 -30.56 -9.60 1.23
N SER A 82 -30.89 -10.89 1.01
CA SER A 82 -32.17 -11.32 0.45
C SER A 82 -33.30 -11.56 1.45
N SER A 83 -33.08 -11.37 2.76
CA SER A 83 -34.17 -11.35 3.74
C SER A 83 -33.98 -10.25 4.78
N ASN A 84 -35.04 -9.53 5.13
CA ASN A 84 -35.09 -8.63 6.30
C ASN A 84 -35.20 -9.42 7.62
N SER A 85 -34.80 -10.69 7.62
CA SER A 85 -34.70 -11.50 8.83
C SER A 85 -33.49 -11.03 9.64
N GLY A 86 -33.58 -10.99 10.97
CA GLY A 86 -32.42 -10.70 11.82
C GLY A 86 -31.92 -9.25 11.80
N ILE A 87 -32.80 -8.25 11.63
CA ILE A 87 -32.40 -6.83 11.69
C ILE A 87 -32.52 -6.31 13.12
N PHE A 88 -31.43 -5.74 13.64
CA PHE A 88 -31.41 -5.08 14.94
C PHE A 88 -31.20 -3.57 14.77
N HIS A 89 -32.28 -2.79 14.87
CA HIS A 89 -32.27 -1.34 14.66
C HIS A 89 -31.71 -0.57 15.85
N ALA A 90 -31.07 0.57 15.57
CA ALA A 90 -30.72 1.57 16.58
C ALA A 90 -31.95 2.32 17.10
N ALA A 91 -32.84 2.75 16.19
CA ALA A 91 -34.08 3.43 16.54
C ALA A 91 -35.04 2.49 17.30
N SER A 92 -35.55 2.93 18.44
CA SER A 92 -36.50 2.14 19.26
C SER A 92 -37.92 2.09 18.67
N THR A 93 -38.22 2.97 17.71
CA THR A 93 -39.49 3.00 16.97
C THR A 93 -39.58 1.93 15.89
N GLU A 94 -38.43 1.38 15.45
CA GLU A 94 -38.36 0.31 14.46
C GLU A 94 -38.40 -1.07 15.12
N THR A 95 -38.99 -2.05 14.43
CA THR A 95 -39.10 -3.41 14.97
C THR A 95 -37.80 -4.19 14.76
N SER A 96 -37.12 -4.55 15.84
CA SER A 96 -35.95 -5.43 15.78
C SER A 96 -36.33 -6.91 15.84
N LEU A 97 -35.69 -7.73 15.00
CA LEU A 97 -35.77 -9.20 15.03
C LEU A 97 -34.38 -9.76 15.41
N LEU A 98 -34.28 -10.37 16.60
CA LEU A 98 -33.04 -10.98 17.07
C LEU A 98 -32.92 -12.42 16.59
N THR A 99 -31.69 -12.83 16.29
CA THR A 99 -31.31 -14.22 16.01
C THR A 99 -30.01 -14.54 16.74
N SER A 100 -29.66 -15.82 16.84
CA SER A 100 -28.37 -16.26 17.38
C SER A 100 -27.23 -16.22 16.36
N ALA A 101 -27.48 -15.72 15.14
CA ALA A 101 -26.47 -15.70 14.10
C ALA A 101 -25.51 -14.50 14.27
N PRO A 102 -24.29 -14.57 13.73
CA PRO A 102 -23.30 -13.50 13.84
C PRO A 102 -23.78 -12.19 13.20
N VAL A 103 -23.18 -11.07 13.62
CA VAL A 103 -23.35 -9.80 12.91
C VAL A 103 -22.70 -9.92 11.54
N ALA A 104 -23.52 -9.91 10.49
CA ALA A 104 -23.11 -10.05 9.10
C ALA A 104 -22.83 -8.70 8.44
N ALA A 105 -23.52 -7.62 8.85
CA ALA A 105 -23.38 -6.32 8.22
C ALA A 105 -23.82 -5.13 9.10
N PHE A 106 -23.34 -3.94 8.71
CA PHE A 106 -23.65 -2.63 9.27
C PHE A 106 -24.45 -1.82 8.25
N GLY A 107 -25.69 -1.46 8.58
CA GLY A 107 -26.62 -0.85 7.64
C GLY A 107 -26.89 0.63 7.90
N PHE A 108 -26.87 1.43 6.84
CA PHE A 108 -27.06 2.88 6.86
C PHE A 108 -28.30 3.26 6.03
N LEU A 109 -29.23 3.91 6.71
CA LEU A 109 -30.51 4.42 6.19
C LEU A 109 -30.48 5.95 6.04
N ASN A 110 -29.62 6.64 6.79
CA ASN A 110 -29.36 8.07 6.61
C ASN A 110 -28.38 8.33 5.46
N SER A 111 -28.54 9.45 4.74
CA SER A 111 -27.58 9.93 3.74
C SER A 111 -26.36 10.61 4.36
N ASN A 112 -26.43 11.06 5.62
CA ASN A 112 -25.33 11.68 6.34
C ASN A 112 -25.06 10.96 7.67
N PRO A 113 -24.51 9.74 7.65
CA PRO A 113 -24.22 9.03 8.90
C PRO A 113 -23.16 9.76 9.72
N ALA A 114 -23.26 9.71 11.05
CA ALA A 114 -22.36 10.44 11.94
C ALA A 114 -20.94 9.85 11.96
N ALA A 115 -19.96 10.70 12.24
CA ALA A 115 -18.54 10.36 12.34
C ALA A 115 -18.20 9.46 13.55
N ILE A 116 -16.98 8.92 13.56
CA ILE A 116 -16.36 8.25 14.72
C ILE A 116 -14.96 8.83 14.93
N ALA A 117 -14.61 9.19 16.17
CA ALA A 117 -13.27 9.65 16.51
C ALA A 117 -12.63 8.83 17.63
N VAL A 118 -11.36 8.44 17.43
CA VAL A 118 -10.45 7.89 18.44
C VAL A 118 -9.37 8.92 18.72
N GLN A 119 -9.20 9.32 19.98
CA GLN A 119 -8.35 10.44 20.39
C GLN A 119 -7.41 9.99 21.50
N GLY A 120 -6.15 9.71 21.18
CA GLY A 120 -5.11 9.47 22.18
C GLY A 120 -5.15 8.12 22.92
N SER A 121 -6.18 7.31 22.72
CA SER A 121 -6.36 6.06 23.46
C SER A 121 -5.54 4.91 22.89
N THR A 122 -5.08 4.01 23.76
CA THR A 122 -4.61 2.68 23.37
C THR A 122 -5.73 1.65 23.55
N LEU A 123 -6.21 1.10 22.44
CA LEU A 123 -7.30 0.13 22.40
C LEU A 123 -6.74 -1.22 21.96
N THR A 124 -6.74 -2.18 22.89
CA THR A 124 -6.20 -3.52 22.67
C THR A 124 -7.30 -4.57 22.82
N VAL A 125 -7.37 -5.51 21.87
CA VAL A 125 -8.21 -6.72 21.97
C VAL A 125 -7.35 -7.97 22.22
N GLN A 126 -7.97 -9.09 22.56
CA GLN A 126 -7.26 -10.35 22.76
C GLN A 126 -6.67 -10.88 21.44
N PRO A 127 -5.63 -11.74 21.49
CA PRO A 127 -5.09 -12.36 20.29
C PRO A 127 -6.16 -13.12 19.48
N GLY A 128 -6.14 -12.94 18.16
CA GLY A 128 -7.13 -13.51 17.23
C GLY A 128 -8.43 -12.72 17.10
N GLU A 129 -8.64 -11.68 17.92
CA GLU A 129 -9.87 -10.88 17.93
C GLU A 129 -9.78 -9.61 17.09
N SER A 130 -10.94 -9.07 16.72
CA SER A 130 -11.04 -7.93 15.81
C SER A 130 -11.40 -6.62 16.53
N ILE A 131 -10.92 -5.50 16.00
CA ILE A 131 -11.35 -4.14 16.34
C ILE A 131 -11.93 -3.46 15.10
N SER A 132 -13.18 -3.02 15.18
CA SER A 132 -13.90 -2.43 14.04
C SER A 132 -14.44 -1.03 14.32
N PHE A 133 -14.24 -0.12 13.37
CA PHE A 133 -14.79 1.24 13.37
C PHE A 133 -15.53 1.51 12.06
N ILE A 134 -16.86 1.42 12.09
CA ILE A 134 -17.70 1.49 10.89
C ILE A 134 -18.65 2.68 11.01
N GLY A 135 -18.21 3.82 10.48
CA GLY A 135 -18.83 5.11 10.73
C GLY A 135 -19.22 5.87 9.46
N GLY A 136 -19.70 7.08 9.66
CA GLY A 136 -20.10 7.99 8.61
C GLY A 136 -19.14 9.15 8.36
N ASN A 137 -19.59 10.10 7.54
CA ASN A 137 -18.84 11.28 7.13
C ASN A 137 -19.45 12.61 7.61
N HIS A 138 -20.22 12.58 8.70
CA HIS A 138 -20.83 13.79 9.25
C HIS A 138 -20.30 14.08 10.65
N GLY A 139 -19.44 15.08 10.76
CA GLY A 139 -18.89 15.59 11.99
C GLY A 139 -19.97 16.10 12.95
N PHE A 140 -19.59 16.24 14.22
CA PHE A 140 -20.51 16.66 15.28
C PHE A 140 -19.74 17.25 16.46
N THR A 141 -20.45 17.90 17.38
CA THR A 141 -19.90 18.32 18.66
C THR A 141 -20.36 17.37 19.75
N SER A 142 -19.42 16.76 20.45
CA SER A 142 -19.68 16.01 21.69
C SER A 142 -19.51 16.94 22.88
N ILE A 143 -20.39 16.84 23.86
CA ILE A 143 -20.30 17.57 25.12
C ILE A 143 -20.16 16.51 26.21
N ASP A 144 -19.07 16.59 26.97
CA ASP A 144 -18.88 15.75 28.14
C ASP A 144 -19.90 16.17 29.22
N PRO A 145 -20.80 15.26 29.65
CA PRO A 145 -21.90 15.63 30.54
C PRO A 145 -21.45 15.91 31.98
N LEU A 146 -20.21 15.59 32.34
CA LEU A 146 -19.67 15.77 33.69
C LEU A 146 -18.85 17.06 33.80
N THR A 147 -18.18 17.47 32.72
CA THR A 147 -17.23 18.59 32.70
C THR A 147 -17.66 19.75 31.81
N ASP A 148 -18.74 19.61 31.03
CA ASP A 148 -19.16 20.52 29.96
C ASP A 148 -18.08 20.78 28.89
N ALA A 149 -17.03 19.96 28.87
CA ALA A 149 -15.97 20.04 27.87
C ALA A 149 -16.54 19.67 26.49
N THR A 150 -16.27 20.51 25.49
CA THR A 150 -16.72 20.28 24.12
C THR A 150 -15.61 19.69 23.26
N THR A 151 -15.88 18.58 22.60
CA THR A 151 -15.00 17.98 21.60
C THR A 151 -15.65 18.14 20.22
N THR A 152 -14.96 18.83 19.31
CA THR A 152 -15.38 18.87 17.91
C THR A 152 -14.83 17.65 17.19
N VAL A 153 -15.72 16.89 16.59
CA VAL A 153 -15.41 15.70 15.80
C VAL A 153 -15.50 16.09 14.33
N PRO A 154 -14.40 15.95 13.57
CA PRO A 154 -14.42 16.22 12.13
C PRO A 154 -15.25 15.17 11.38
N ASP A 155 -15.48 15.43 10.09
CA ASP A 155 -16.09 14.44 9.20
C ASP A 155 -15.22 13.18 9.09
N GLY A 156 -15.88 12.02 9.03
CA GLY A 156 -15.23 10.75 8.73
C GLY A 156 -14.99 9.85 9.93
N VAL A 157 -14.16 8.82 9.73
CA VAL A 157 -13.59 8.05 10.86
C VAL A 157 -12.15 8.50 11.07
N THR A 158 -11.87 9.03 12.25
CA THR A 158 -10.56 9.62 12.58
C THR A 158 -9.87 8.91 13.74
N ILE A 159 -8.58 8.66 13.60
CA ILE A 159 -7.68 8.17 14.65
C ILE A 159 -6.57 9.22 14.80
N THR A 160 -6.54 9.88 15.96
CA THR A 160 -5.63 10.99 16.23
C THR A 160 -4.87 10.71 17.53
N GLY A 161 -3.56 10.48 17.45
CA GLY A 161 -2.75 9.99 18.57
C GLY A 161 -3.18 8.63 19.14
N GLY A 162 -4.02 7.88 18.42
CA GLY A 162 -4.59 6.63 18.91
C GLY A 162 -3.74 5.41 18.53
N HIS A 163 -3.71 4.41 19.40
CA HIS A 163 -3.02 3.15 19.16
C HIS A 163 -4.01 1.98 19.18
N LEU A 164 -4.28 1.39 18.02
CA LEU A 164 -5.12 0.20 17.88
C LEU A 164 -4.23 -1.05 17.84
N VAL A 165 -4.49 -2.01 18.73
CA VAL A 165 -3.69 -3.23 18.84
C VAL A 165 -4.60 -4.46 18.79
N ALA A 166 -4.47 -5.28 17.75
CA ALA A 166 -5.25 -6.50 17.55
C ALA A 166 -4.33 -7.68 17.16
N PRO A 167 -3.56 -8.23 18.12
CA PRO A 167 -2.58 -9.28 17.85
C PRO A 167 -3.24 -10.47 17.14
N ASP A 168 -2.67 -10.97 16.04
CA ASP A 168 -3.19 -12.11 15.26
C ASP A 168 -4.64 -11.98 14.77
N GLY A 169 -5.22 -10.80 14.90
CA GLY A 169 -6.62 -10.52 14.64
C GLY A 169 -6.83 -9.55 13.49
N HIS A 170 -7.85 -8.71 13.60
CA HIS A 170 -8.21 -7.81 12.52
C HIS A 170 -8.45 -6.37 12.98
N ALA A 171 -8.07 -5.41 12.14
CA ALA A 171 -8.51 -4.03 12.27
C ALA A 171 -9.34 -3.66 11.04
N HIS A 172 -10.62 -3.38 11.22
CA HIS A 172 -11.55 -3.04 10.14
C HIS A 172 -12.06 -1.62 10.29
N ILE A 173 -11.79 -0.76 9.31
CA ILE A 173 -12.15 0.65 9.38
C ILE A 173 -12.90 1.02 8.11
N ALA A 174 -14.10 1.58 8.28
CA ALA A 174 -14.86 2.09 7.15
C ALA A 174 -15.54 3.44 7.45
N SER A 175 -15.54 4.33 6.46
CA SER A 175 -16.33 5.56 6.49
C SER A 175 -17.23 5.65 5.26
N VAL A 176 -18.51 5.91 5.49
CA VAL A 176 -19.54 6.02 4.44
C VAL A 176 -20.17 7.41 4.43
N ALA A 177 -20.64 7.88 3.27
CA ALA A 177 -21.24 9.21 3.12
C ALA A 177 -22.61 9.18 2.44
N SER A 178 -23.25 8.01 2.39
CA SER A 178 -24.58 7.82 1.80
C SER A 178 -25.24 6.55 2.37
N ARG A 179 -26.44 6.22 1.87
CA ARG A 179 -27.19 5.04 2.30
C ARG A 179 -26.61 3.78 1.68
N GLY A 180 -26.53 2.70 2.44
CA GLY A 180 -25.98 1.43 1.97
C GLY A 180 -25.75 0.47 3.13
N GLU A 181 -25.09 -0.65 2.86
CA GLU A 181 -24.73 -1.63 3.89
C GLU A 181 -23.30 -2.12 3.65
N ILE A 182 -22.52 -2.25 4.74
CA ILE A 182 -21.14 -2.76 4.72
C ILE A 182 -21.11 -4.13 5.39
N LEU A 183 -20.56 -5.12 4.71
CA LEU A 183 -20.36 -6.46 5.27
C LEU A 183 -19.29 -6.44 6.37
N ALA A 184 -19.60 -7.07 7.50
CA ALA A 184 -18.72 -7.07 8.67
C ALA A 184 -17.41 -7.86 8.46
N THR A 185 -17.39 -8.82 7.54
CA THR A 185 -16.25 -9.73 7.34
C THR A 185 -15.16 -9.15 6.44
N ASN A 186 -15.54 -8.38 5.42
CA ASN A 186 -14.62 -7.94 4.35
C ASN A 186 -14.79 -6.48 3.93
N LEU A 187 -15.69 -5.72 4.58
CA LEU A 187 -16.02 -4.33 4.26
C LEU A 187 -16.62 -4.11 2.87
N HIS A 188 -16.99 -5.16 2.14
CA HIS A 188 -17.63 -5.02 0.85
C HIS A 188 -19.01 -4.35 0.98
N GLU A 189 -19.33 -3.48 0.03
CA GLU A 189 -20.60 -2.75 -0.01
C GLU A 189 -21.72 -3.62 -0.59
N THR A 190 -22.93 -3.46 -0.06
CA THR A 190 -24.12 -4.12 -0.57
C THR A 190 -25.34 -3.20 -0.44
N GLY A 191 -26.46 -3.61 -1.04
CA GLY A 191 -27.74 -2.95 -0.86
C GLY A 191 -28.22 -3.08 0.59
N ASN A 192 -28.69 -1.98 1.18
CA ASN A 192 -29.35 -2.01 2.47
C ASN A 192 -30.77 -2.63 2.38
N ILE A 193 -31.48 -2.69 3.52
CA ILE A 193 -32.85 -3.23 3.58
C ILE A 193 -33.88 -2.52 2.66
N ASN A 194 -33.55 -1.33 2.15
CA ASN A 194 -34.37 -0.56 1.21
C ASN A 194 -33.83 -0.63 -0.24
N GLY A 195 -32.82 -1.46 -0.50
CA GLY A 195 -32.21 -1.63 -1.82
C GLY A 195 -31.27 -0.49 -2.24
N HIS A 196 -30.92 0.43 -1.35
CA HIS A 196 -29.93 1.47 -1.64
C HIS A 196 -28.51 0.94 -1.45
N THR A 197 -27.63 1.21 -2.40
CA THR A 197 -26.17 1.03 -2.29
C THR A 197 -25.50 2.39 -2.12
N PHE A 198 -24.29 2.41 -1.54
CA PHE A 198 -23.56 3.66 -1.40
C PHE A 198 -23.30 4.28 -2.77
N THR A 199 -23.40 5.60 -2.81
CA THR A 199 -23.03 6.45 -3.96
C THR A 199 -21.78 7.26 -3.67
N THR A 200 -21.46 7.43 -2.39
CA THR A 200 -20.31 8.14 -1.87
C THR A 200 -19.84 7.47 -0.59
N LEU A 201 -18.51 7.36 -0.45
CA LEU A 201 -17.84 6.95 0.77
C LEU A 201 -17.25 8.17 1.50
N GLY A 202 -16.91 8.01 2.78
CA GLY A 202 -16.51 9.10 3.67
C GLY A 202 -15.01 9.24 3.89
N ALA A 203 -14.59 10.31 4.54
CA ALA A 203 -13.20 10.58 4.87
C ALA A 203 -12.68 9.62 5.96
N LEU A 204 -11.39 9.34 5.89
CA LEU A 204 -10.64 8.57 6.87
C LEU A 204 -9.33 9.30 7.16
N GLN A 205 -9.03 9.50 8.44
CA GLN A 205 -7.79 10.18 8.83
C GLN A 205 -7.10 9.42 9.96
N ILE A 206 -5.82 9.12 9.76
CA ILE A 206 -4.94 8.49 10.76
C ILE A 206 -3.77 9.45 10.94
N SER A 207 -3.67 10.08 12.11
CA SER A 207 -2.81 11.27 12.30
C SER A 207 -2.14 11.33 13.67
N GLN A 208 -1.13 12.20 13.79
CA GLN A 208 -0.47 12.54 15.06
C GLN A 208 0.12 11.33 15.79
N GLN A 209 1.03 10.59 15.15
CA GLN A 209 1.70 9.42 15.73
C GLN A 209 0.74 8.27 16.06
N SER A 210 -0.40 8.18 15.36
CA SER A 210 -1.30 7.05 15.51
C SER A 210 -0.68 5.77 14.98
N SER A 211 -1.06 4.63 15.57
CA SER A 211 -0.65 3.32 15.06
C SER A 211 -1.80 2.33 14.99
N ILE A 212 -1.85 1.54 13.92
CA ILE A 212 -2.67 0.33 13.84
C ILE A 212 -1.73 -0.86 13.70
N ASP A 213 -1.67 -1.69 14.74
CA ASP A 213 -0.73 -2.80 14.84
C ASP A 213 -1.46 -4.11 15.10
N ILE A 214 -1.43 -5.02 14.14
CA ILE A 214 -2.04 -6.35 14.29
C ILE A 214 -1.03 -7.44 14.63
N ARG A 215 0.28 -7.21 14.51
CA ARG A 215 1.36 -8.21 14.71
C ARG A 215 1.10 -9.60 14.12
N GLY A 216 0.24 -9.69 13.13
CA GLY A 216 -0.58 -10.89 13.01
C GLY A 216 -0.03 -11.97 12.10
N ASP A 217 -0.40 -13.21 12.39
CA ASP A 217 -0.21 -14.36 11.51
C ASP A 217 -0.89 -14.21 10.12
N SER A 218 -0.70 -15.19 9.23
CA SER A 218 -1.16 -15.10 7.82
C SER A 218 -2.67 -14.90 7.61
N GLY A 219 -3.49 -15.15 8.64
CA GLY A 219 -4.94 -14.89 8.61
C GLY A 219 -5.33 -13.47 9.00
N ALA A 220 -4.47 -12.74 9.71
CA ALA A 220 -4.75 -11.41 10.25
C ALA A 220 -4.83 -10.33 9.15
N SER A 221 -5.53 -9.22 9.40
CA SER A 221 -5.55 -8.12 8.43
C SER A 221 -5.96 -6.76 8.96
N ILE A 222 -5.34 -5.72 8.40
CA ILE A 222 -5.84 -4.35 8.42
C ILE A 222 -6.64 -4.13 7.13
N ARG A 223 -7.93 -3.80 7.24
CA ARG A 223 -8.80 -3.45 6.11
C ARG A 223 -9.37 -2.07 6.30
N ILE A 224 -9.20 -1.22 5.28
CA ILE A 224 -9.64 0.16 5.29
C ILE A 224 -10.50 0.43 4.05
N ARG A 225 -11.68 1.02 4.24
CA ARG A 225 -12.56 1.43 3.15
C ARG A 225 -13.20 2.80 3.33
N GLY A 226 -13.12 3.67 2.34
CA GLY A 226 -13.63 5.05 2.45
C GLY A 226 -13.50 5.84 1.16
N GLY A 227 -13.95 7.09 1.15
CA GLY A 227 -13.77 7.98 0.01
C GLY A 227 -12.34 8.53 -0.04
N HIS A 228 -11.86 9.11 1.04
CA HIS A 228 -10.55 9.75 1.07
C HIS A 228 -9.76 9.35 2.31
N LEU A 229 -8.67 8.60 2.14
CA LEU A 229 -7.78 8.21 3.24
C LEU A 229 -6.57 9.15 3.32
N VAL A 230 -6.34 9.71 4.50
CA VAL A 230 -5.10 10.40 4.88
C VAL A 230 -4.39 9.63 5.98
N ILE A 231 -3.11 9.32 5.75
CA ILE A 231 -2.19 8.84 6.77
C ILE A 231 -1.10 9.90 6.94
N ASP A 232 -1.05 10.51 8.11
CA ASP A 232 -0.16 11.63 8.42
C ASP A 232 0.63 11.35 9.70
N SER A 233 1.96 11.37 9.61
CA SER A 233 2.86 11.10 10.74
C SER A 233 2.46 9.85 11.54
N SER A 234 2.04 8.76 10.87
CA SER A 234 1.40 7.59 11.51
C SER A 234 1.83 6.26 10.89
N THR A 235 1.52 5.14 11.57
CA THR A 235 1.95 3.80 11.13
C THR A 235 0.79 2.81 11.01
N LEU A 236 0.75 2.08 9.89
CA LEU A 236 0.00 0.83 9.76
C LEU A 236 1.01 -0.32 9.73
N SER A 237 0.92 -1.27 10.66
CA SER A 237 1.88 -2.37 10.77
C SER A 237 1.23 -3.74 10.93
N SER A 238 1.84 -4.71 10.26
CA SER A 238 1.55 -6.13 10.41
C SER A 238 2.83 -6.95 10.28
N THR A 239 2.78 -8.23 10.69
CA THR A 239 3.84 -9.19 10.39
C THR A 239 3.44 -10.01 9.16
N ALA A 240 2.77 -11.15 9.33
CA ALA A 240 2.28 -12.02 8.26
C ALA A 240 0.87 -11.66 7.75
N GLY A 241 0.12 -10.87 8.52
CA GLY A 241 -1.20 -10.37 8.16
C GLY A 241 -1.16 -9.30 7.07
N GLN A 242 -2.25 -9.20 6.30
CA GLN A 242 -2.34 -8.35 5.13
C GLN A 242 -2.73 -6.90 5.47
N ILE A 243 -2.28 -5.93 4.67
CA ILE A 243 -2.80 -4.55 4.71
C ILE A 243 -3.53 -4.27 3.40
N SER A 244 -4.82 -3.99 3.48
CA SER A 244 -5.67 -3.71 2.31
C SER A 244 -6.43 -2.41 2.50
N VAL A 245 -6.24 -1.50 1.54
CA VAL A 245 -6.92 -0.20 1.47
C VAL A 245 -7.71 -0.15 0.17
N ASP A 246 -8.98 0.22 0.26
CA ASP A 246 -9.88 0.38 -0.88
C ASP A 246 -10.64 1.71 -0.75
N THR A 247 -10.20 2.73 -1.47
CA THR A 247 -10.77 4.08 -1.37
C THR A 247 -10.96 4.79 -2.70
N ASP A 248 -11.56 5.99 -2.71
CA ASP A 248 -11.50 6.82 -3.91
C ASP A 248 -10.12 7.46 -4.07
N SER A 249 -9.47 7.86 -2.99
CA SER A 249 -8.10 8.40 -3.02
C SER A 249 -7.33 8.11 -1.74
N VAL A 250 -6.00 8.03 -1.86
CA VAL A 250 -5.07 7.78 -0.76
C VAL A 250 -3.99 8.86 -0.73
N HIS A 251 -3.74 9.44 0.45
CA HIS A 251 -2.64 10.36 0.70
C HIS A 251 -1.85 9.91 1.93
N ILE A 252 -0.57 9.60 1.75
CA ILE A 252 0.35 9.18 2.81
C ILE A 252 1.46 10.24 2.87
N THR A 253 1.66 10.87 4.02
CA THR A 253 2.54 12.03 4.16
C THR A 253 3.30 12.05 5.49
N ASN A 254 4.25 12.97 5.61
CA ASN A 254 5.03 13.27 6.81
C ASN A 254 5.65 12.03 7.46
N SER A 255 6.46 11.29 6.69
CA SER A 255 7.16 10.08 7.15
C SER A 255 6.24 8.98 7.69
N SER A 256 4.98 8.95 7.26
CA SER A 256 4.07 7.85 7.60
C SER A 256 4.56 6.53 7.00
N GLU A 257 4.30 5.44 7.72
CA GLU A 257 4.71 4.09 7.34
C GLU A 257 3.49 3.18 7.14
N VAL A 258 3.44 2.49 6.00
CA VAL A 258 2.56 1.33 5.80
C VAL A 258 3.46 0.12 5.60
N LYS A 259 3.50 -0.79 6.58
CA LYS A 259 4.50 -1.85 6.59
C LYS A 259 4.04 -3.24 6.98
N THR A 260 4.65 -4.23 6.34
CA THR A 260 4.62 -5.63 6.73
C THR A 260 6.06 -6.11 6.97
N GLU A 261 6.34 -6.71 8.11
CA GLU A 261 7.70 -7.18 8.44
C GLU A 261 7.67 -8.55 9.11
N THR A 262 8.43 -9.50 8.57
CA THR A 262 8.66 -10.79 9.24
C THR A 262 10.11 -10.95 9.71
N THR A 263 10.25 -11.47 10.92
CA THR A 263 11.52 -11.93 11.51
C THR A 263 11.49 -13.43 11.78
N THR A 264 10.51 -14.14 11.22
CA THR A 264 10.24 -15.56 11.48
C THR A 264 10.15 -16.36 10.18
N ALA A 265 9.87 -17.66 10.29
CA ALA A 265 9.63 -18.50 9.13
C ALA A 265 8.30 -18.20 8.40
N ALA A 266 7.38 -17.46 9.03
CA ALA A 266 6.15 -17.01 8.38
C ALA A 266 6.45 -15.88 7.38
N ASN A 267 5.79 -15.88 6.23
CA ASN A 267 5.93 -14.81 5.24
C ASN A 267 5.32 -13.51 5.76
N ALA A 268 5.91 -12.37 5.44
CA ALA A 268 5.28 -11.08 5.67
C ALA A 268 4.02 -10.94 4.81
N GLY A 269 3.05 -10.18 5.29
CA GLY A 269 1.82 -9.91 4.55
C GLY A 269 2.04 -9.06 3.30
N HIS A 270 1.10 -9.11 2.36
CA HIS A 270 1.07 -8.20 1.22
C HIS A 270 0.43 -6.87 1.60
N ILE A 271 0.83 -5.82 0.90
CA ILE A 271 0.26 -4.48 1.01
C ILE A 271 -0.44 -4.15 -0.30
N THR A 272 -1.73 -3.83 -0.23
CA THR A 272 -2.52 -3.44 -1.39
C THR A 272 -3.21 -2.11 -1.13
N LEU A 273 -2.87 -1.09 -1.94
CA LEU A 273 -3.57 0.19 -1.97
C LEU A 273 -4.34 0.30 -3.28
N ASN A 274 -5.66 0.16 -3.21
CA ASN A 274 -6.57 0.34 -4.32
C ASN A 274 -7.27 1.70 -4.17
N ALA A 275 -7.13 2.56 -5.17
CA ALA A 275 -7.81 3.84 -5.27
C ALA A 275 -8.62 3.93 -6.57
N GLN A 276 -9.83 4.49 -6.53
CA GLN A 276 -10.57 4.82 -7.76
C GLN A 276 -9.89 5.96 -8.54
N ARG A 277 -9.33 6.94 -7.82
CA ARG A 277 -8.62 8.10 -8.33
C ARG A 277 -7.18 8.06 -7.81
N ASP A 278 -6.70 9.12 -7.16
CA ASP A 278 -5.26 9.32 -6.95
C ASP A 278 -4.70 8.59 -5.73
N ILE A 279 -3.45 8.13 -5.86
CA ILE A 279 -2.59 7.71 -4.75
C ILE A 279 -1.40 8.68 -4.68
N THR A 280 -1.16 9.30 -3.54
CA THR A 280 -0.02 10.20 -3.33
C THR A 280 0.78 9.80 -2.10
N LEU A 281 2.07 9.58 -2.28
CA LEU A 281 3.07 9.47 -1.24
C LEU A 281 3.91 10.76 -1.28
N ASP A 282 4.08 11.36 -0.10
CA ASP A 282 4.66 12.69 0.08
C ASP A 282 5.53 12.75 1.35
N SER A 283 6.45 13.71 1.41
CA SER A 283 7.15 14.13 2.62
C SER A 283 7.79 12.95 3.37
N GLY A 284 8.51 12.10 2.65
CA GLY A 284 9.21 10.94 3.21
C GLY A 284 8.32 9.74 3.55
N ALA A 285 7.08 9.68 3.06
CA ALA A 285 6.20 8.52 3.25
C ALA A 285 6.81 7.21 2.74
N LEU A 286 6.62 6.12 3.50
CA LEU A 286 7.23 4.81 3.24
C LEU A 286 6.17 3.71 3.14
N ILE A 287 6.25 2.88 2.09
CA ILE A 287 5.53 1.61 2.00
C ILE A 287 6.54 0.48 1.93
N ILE A 288 6.55 -0.40 2.94
CA ILE A 288 7.63 -1.36 3.14
C ILE A 288 7.09 -2.77 3.36
N SER A 289 7.64 -3.74 2.65
CA SER A 289 7.48 -5.15 2.96
C SER A 289 8.84 -5.80 3.13
N SER A 290 9.12 -6.35 4.31
CA SER A 290 10.46 -6.82 4.65
C SER A 290 10.49 -8.22 5.28
N SER A 291 11.59 -8.94 5.01
CA SER A 291 12.01 -10.14 5.74
C SER A 291 13.40 -9.90 6.32
N ARG A 292 13.57 -10.04 7.64
CA ARG A 292 14.81 -9.69 8.34
C ARG A 292 15.38 -10.86 9.12
N GLY A 293 16.55 -11.34 8.70
CA GLY A 293 17.29 -12.42 9.37
C GLY A 293 16.53 -13.75 9.46
N ALA A 294 15.52 -13.95 8.62
CA ALA A 294 14.55 -15.02 8.72
C ALA A 294 14.49 -15.88 7.46
N SER A 295 13.61 -16.89 7.44
CA SER A 295 13.35 -17.71 6.24
C SER A 295 12.03 -17.39 5.56
N GLY A 296 11.13 -16.66 6.22
CA GLY A 296 9.89 -16.19 5.62
C GLY A 296 10.15 -15.18 4.50
N HIS A 297 9.28 -15.15 3.50
CA HIS A 297 9.39 -14.23 2.37
C HIS A 297 8.84 -12.85 2.71
N ALA A 298 9.39 -11.79 2.11
CA ALA A 298 8.70 -10.49 2.11
C ALA A 298 7.45 -10.60 1.23
N GLY A 299 6.36 -9.94 1.60
CA GLY A 299 5.15 -9.86 0.79
C GLY A 299 5.27 -8.88 -0.37
N ASP A 300 4.36 -9.00 -1.33
CA ASP A 300 4.24 -8.08 -2.48
C ASP A 300 3.62 -6.74 -2.08
N ILE A 301 3.91 -5.71 -2.86
CA ILE A 301 3.27 -4.39 -2.75
C ILE A 301 2.54 -4.06 -4.06
N THR A 302 1.27 -3.74 -3.96
CA THR A 302 0.44 -3.30 -5.10
C THR A 302 -0.14 -1.91 -4.83
N LEU A 303 0.15 -0.96 -5.73
CA LEU A 303 -0.50 0.35 -5.80
C LEU A 303 -1.33 0.40 -7.08
N GLN A 304 -2.65 0.54 -6.96
CA GLN A 304 -3.57 0.56 -8.08
C GLN A 304 -4.43 1.82 -8.03
N SER A 305 -4.24 2.70 -8.99
CA SER A 305 -5.18 3.77 -9.32
C SER A 305 -5.99 3.34 -10.54
N HIS A 306 -7.33 3.33 -10.43
CA HIS A 306 -8.18 2.88 -11.54
C HIS A 306 -8.35 3.98 -12.60
N GLN A 307 -8.64 5.20 -12.19
CA GLN A 307 -8.99 6.34 -13.05
C GLN A 307 -8.20 7.63 -12.73
N GLY A 308 -7.15 7.53 -11.92
CA GLY A 308 -6.35 8.66 -11.47
C GLY A 308 -4.85 8.45 -11.61
N ASN A 309 -4.09 9.29 -10.92
CA ASN A 309 -2.64 9.33 -10.98
C ASN A 309 -2.00 8.67 -9.75
N ILE A 310 -0.73 8.28 -9.89
CA ILE A 310 0.10 7.90 -8.75
C ILE A 310 1.28 8.85 -8.65
N ALA A 311 1.48 9.45 -7.48
CA ALA A 311 2.55 10.40 -7.23
C ALA A 311 3.42 9.95 -6.05
N LEU A 312 4.73 9.93 -6.26
CA LEU A 312 5.74 9.77 -5.21
C LEU A 312 6.62 11.03 -5.22
N VAL A 313 6.60 11.80 -4.14
CA VAL A 313 7.36 13.05 -4.07
C VAL A 313 8.06 13.23 -2.74
N GLN A 314 9.11 14.06 -2.74
CA GLN A 314 9.80 14.49 -1.54
C GLN A 314 10.32 13.31 -0.70
N PHE A 315 11.18 12.47 -1.30
CA PHE A 315 11.86 11.37 -0.64
C PHE A 315 10.96 10.23 -0.16
N SER A 316 9.80 10.06 -0.79
CA SER A 316 8.95 8.89 -0.54
C SER A 316 9.53 7.61 -1.13
N SER A 317 9.17 6.46 -0.54
CA SER A 317 9.60 5.16 -1.05
C SER A 317 8.54 4.06 -1.03
N VAL A 318 8.69 3.12 -1.98
CA VAL A 318 7.98 1.85 -2.04
C VAL A 318 9.00 0.73 -2.17
N THR A 319 9.04 -0.17 -1.20
CA THR A 319 10.16 -1.12 -1.06
C THR A 319 9.72 -2.51 -0.64
N THR A 320 10.21 -3.52 -1.36
CA THR A 320 10.25 -4.91 -0.87
C THR A 320 11.70 -5.31 -0.61
N GLN A 321 12.00 -5.91 0.54
CA GLN A 321 13.39 -6.24 0.86
C GLN A 321 13.57 -7.51 1.69
N SER A 322 14.72 -8.15 1.47
CA SER A 322 15.22 -9.28 2.26
C SER A 322 16.57 -8.86 2.86
N GLU A 323 16.61 -8.68 4.17
CA GLU A 323 17.79 -8.25 4.92
C GLU A 323 18.44 -9.45 5.61
N MET A 324 19.57 -9.91 5.09
CA MET A 324 20.31 -11.07 5.63
C MET A 324 19.40 -12.31 5.80
N SER A 325 18.39 -12.45 4.94
CA SER A 325 17.33 -13.46 5.03
C SER A 325 17.45 -14.46 3.87
N SER A 326 17.08 -15.72 4.12
CA SER A 326 16.98 -16.72 3.04
C SER A 326 15.65 -16.66 2.30
N GLY A 327 14.71 -15.85 2.79
CA GLY A 327 13.43 -15.61 2.14
C GLY A 327 13.56 -14.72 0.90
N ASN A 328 12.75 -15.02 -0.11
CA ASN A 328 12.60 -14.19 -1.30
C ASN A 328 12.03 -12.81 -0.94
N THR A 329 12.36 -11.81 -1.76
CA THR A 329 11.64 -10.53 -1.71
C THR A 329 10.31 -10.68 -2.45
N GLY A 330 9.30 -9.91 -2.03
CA GLY A 330 8.11 -9.72 -2.85
C GLY A 330 8.39 -8.86 -4.08
N SER A 331 7.42 -8.78 -4.97
CA SER A 331 7.43 -7.92 -6.16
C SER A 331 6.63 -6.63 -5.90
N ILE A 332 6.91 -5.59 -6.69
CA ILE A 332 6.21 -4.30 -6.63
C ILE A 332 5.41 -4.11 -7.92
N SER A 333 4.12 -3.79 -7.79
CA SER A 333 3.24 -3.43 -8.92
C SER A 333 2.66 -2.04 -8.71
N ILE A 334 2.89 -1.11 -9.65
CA ILE A 334 2.35 0.25 -9.62
C ILE A 334 1.57 0.50 -10.91
N ASN A 335 0.26 0.63 -10.80
CA ASN A 335 -0.65 0.64 -11.94
C ASN A 335 -1.58 1.87 -11.91
N ALA A 336 -1.48 2.69 -12.94
CA ALA A 336 -2.38 3.79 -13.27
C ALA A 336 -2.70 3.76 -14.78
N PRO A 337 -3.38 2.71 -15.30
CA PRO A 337 -3.55 2.52 -16.75
C PRO A 337 -4.28 3.66 -17.46
N HIS A 338 -5.00 4.51 -16.72
CA HIS A 338 -5.75 5.66 -17.23
C HIS A 338 -5.23 7.01 -16.69
N GLY A 339 -4.11 7.02 -15.98
CA GLY A 339 -3.51 8.25 -15.47
C GLY A 339 -1.98 8.19 -15.46
N ASP A 340 -1.37 9.25 -14.97
CA ASP A 340 0.08 9.39 -15.01
C ASP A 340 0.70 8.91 -13.70
N ILE A 341 1.91 8.37 -13.81
CA ILE A 341 2.77 8.07 -12.67
C ILE A 341 3.92 9.07 -12.66
N ARG A 342 4.10 9.77 -11.54
CA ARG A 342 5.21 10.72 -11.36
C ARG A 342 6.01 10.38 -10.11
N ALA A 343 7.33 10.31 -10.24
CA ALA A 343 8.25 10.24 -9.11
C ALA A 343 9.24 11.40 -9.19
N ASN A 344 9.42 12.11 -8.08
CA ASN A 344 10.38 13.20 -7.97
C ASN A 344 11.17 13.06 -6.66
N ASP A 345 12.49 12.90 -6.77
CA ASP A 345 13.38 12.62 -5.65
C ASP A 345 12.85 11.47 -4.76
N SER A 346 12.32 10.41 -5.38
CA SER A 346 11.59 9.32 -4.72
C SER A 346 11.97 7.95 -5.29
N TYR A 347 11.75 6.89 -4.51
CA TYR A 347 12.38 5.60 -4.76
C TYR A 347 11.36 4.46 -4.86
N VAL A 348 11.48 3.62 -5.87
CA VAL A 348 10.77 2.33 -5.95
C VAL A 348 11.84 1.26 -6.09
N TYR A 349 12.01 0.37 -5.12
CA TYR A 349 13.06 -0.64 -5.26
C TYR A 349 12.76 -1.98 -4.59
N THR A 350 13.27 -3.04 -5.19
CA THR A 350 13.40 -4.35 -4.57
C THR A 350 14.86 -4.56 -4.19
N SER A 351 15.13 -5.13 -3.01
CA SER A 351 16.52 -5.40 -2.58
C SER A 351 16.69 -6.71 -1.82
N SER A 352 17.64 -7.54 -2.22
CA SER A 352 17.97 -8.81 -1.53
C SER A 352 19.42 -8.84 -1.09
N GLN A 353 19.64 -8.83 0.23
CA GLN A 353 20.92 -8.95 0.93
C GLN A 353 21.14 -10.34 1.54
N GLY A 354 20.32 -11.32 1.13
CA GLY A 354 20.50 -12.72 1.53
C GLY A 354 20.54 -13.67 0.35
N THR A 355 19.99 -14.88 0.50
CA THR A 355 20.06 -15.92 -0.53
C THR A 355 18.76 -16.11 -1.31
N GLY A 356 17.66 -15.53 -0.84
CA GLY A 356 16.35 -15.61 -1.49
C GLY A 356 16.30 -14.81 -2.79
N GLN A 357 15.46 -15.24 -3.73
CA GLN A 357 15.29 -14.60 -5.04
C GLN A 357 14.71 -13.19 -4.90
N LEU A 358 15.19 -12.27 -5.75
CA LEU A 358 14.69 -10.91 -5.84
C LEU A 358 13.47 -10.84 -6.78
N GLY A 359 12.34 -10.38 -6.26
CA GLY A 359 11.12 -10.06 -7.00
C GLY A 359 11.24 -8.83 -7.90
N GLY A 360 10.37 -8.76 -8.90
CA GLY A 360 10.44 -7.77 -9.97
C GLY A 360 9.69 -6.47 -9.64
N ILE A 361 9.78 -5.52 -10.56
CA ILE A 361 8.99 -4.28 -10.51
C ILE A 361 8.19 -4.16 -11.80
N GLN A 362 6.89 -4.00 -11.68
CA GLN A 362 6.00 -3.74 -12.81
C GLN A 362 5.34 -2.37 -12.67
N ILE A 363 5.47 -1.55 -13.70
CA ILE A 363 4.83 -0.23 -13.78
C ILE A 363 3.97 -0.14 -15.03
N THR A 364 2.70 0.22 -14.85
CA THR A 364 1.75 0.47 -15.96
C THR A 364 1.16 1.86 -15.81
N ALA A 365 1.29 2.73 -16.82
CA ALA A 365 0.75 4.09 -16.78
C ALA A 365 0.27 4.60 -18.14
N ASN A 366 -0.43 5.73 -18.15
CA ASN A 366 -0.54 6.55 -19.35
C ASN A 366 0.83 7.17 -19.69
N ASN A 367 1.36 8.00 -18.79
CA ASN A 367 2.74 8.48 -18.84
C ASN A 367 3.49 8.13 -17.55
N LEU A 368 4.79 7.86 -17.65
CA LEU A 368 5.69 7.72 -16.51
C LEU A 368 6.73 8.85 -16.56
N LEU A 369 6.80 9.66 -15.51
CA LEU A 369 7.75 10.75 -15.36
C LEU A 369 8.61 10.52 -14.11
N LEU A 370 9.91 10.32 -14.30
CA LEU A 370 10.90 10.27 -13.22
C LEU A 370 11.78 11.52 -13.30
N GLN A 371 11.87 12.26 -12.20
CA GLN A 371 12.58 13.54 -12.15
C GLN A 371 13.58 13.58 -11.02
N ASN A 372 14.62 14.40 -11.21
CA ASN A 372 15.70 14.56 -10.24
C ASN A 372 16.27 13.19 -9.86
N SER A 373 16.54 12.94 -8.58
CA SER A 373 17.14 11.68 -8.12
C SER A 373 16.15 10.51 -8.04
N ALA A 374 15.00 10.60 -8.71
CA ALA A 374 14.00 9.53 -8.68
C ALA A 374 14.57 8.24 -9.29
N SER A 375 14.26 7.10 -8.66
CA SER A 375 14.81 5.82 -9.12
C SER A 375 13.85 4.64 -9.03
N VAL A 376 13.94 3.73 -9.99
CA VAL A 376 13.30 2.41 -9.97
C VAL A 376 14.38 1.33 -10.05
N GLN A 377 14.59 0.56 -8.98
CA GLN A 377 15.77 -0.30 -8.87
C GLN A 377 15.46 -1.74 -8.43
N GLY A 378 16.10 -2.72 -9.07
CA GLY A 378 16.11 -4.12 -8.65
C GLY A 378 17.52 -4.53 -8.25
N ASN A 379 17.81 -4.54 -6.95
CA ASN A 379 19.17 -4.69 -6.42
C ASN A 379 19.40 -6.08 -5.82
N ASN A 380 20.12 -6.91 -6.57
CA ASN A 380 20.52 -8.25 -6.16
C ASN A 380 21.92 -8.22 -5.54
N LEU A 381 21.99 -8.09 -4.21
CA LEU A 381 23.27 -7.81 -3.55
C LEU A 381 24.09 -9.08 -3.25
N SER A 382 23.43 -10.22 -3.06
CA SER A 382 24.11 -11.45 -2.63
C SER A 382 23.49 -12.74 -3.14
N THR A 383 22.37 -12.68 -3.86
CA THR A 383 21.63 -13.90 -4.22
C THR A 383 22.31 -14.61 -5.41
N PRO A 384 22.32 -15.95 -5.43
CA PRO A 384 22.78 -16.70 -6.59
C PRO A 384 21.71 -16.81 -7.68
N HIS A 385 20.51 -16.29 -7.45
CA HIS A 385 19.36 -16.41 -8.34
C HIS A 385 19.27 -15.19 -9.26
N VAL A 386 18.82 -15.39 -10.50
CA VAL A 386 18.51 -14.28 -11.40
C VAL A 386 17.26 -13.58 -10.88
N ALA A 387 17.35 -12.27 -10.68
CA ALA A 387 16.23 -11.46 -10.25
C ALA A 387 15.12 -11.44 -11.32
N GLU A 388 13.87 -11.26 -10.88
CA GLU A 388 12.77 -10.97 -11.80
C GLU A 388 12.97 -9.60 -12.50
N PRO A 389 12.45 -9.42 -13.72
CA PRO A 389 12.70 -8.22 -14.50
C PRO A 389 11.99 -6.98 -13.94
N ILE A 390 12.52 -5.81 -14.32
CA ILE A 390 11.76 -4.57 -14.27
C ILE A 390 11.02 -4.43 -15.60
N THR A 391 9.69 -4.29 -15.54
CA THR A 391 8.82 -4.09 -16.71
C THR A 391 8.07 -2.78 -16.60
N ILE A 392 8.23 -1.91 -17.60
CA ILE A 392 7.52 -0.63 -17.69
C ILE A 392 6.69 -0.62 -18.96
N THR A 393 5.39 -0.38 -18.82
CA THR A 393 4.46 -0.23 -19.94
C THR A 393 3.76 1.12 -19.82
N THR A 394 3.91 1.96 -20.85
CA THR A 394 3.18 3.23 -20.96
C THR A 394 2.45 3.30 -22.30
N THR A 395 1.24 3.85 -22.30
CA THR A 395 0.49 4.09 -23.55
C THR A 395 0.92 5.38 -24.24
N GLY A 396 1.38 6.36 -23.46
CA GLY A 396 1.97 7.62 -23.89
C GLY A 396 3.49 7.58 -23.84
N ARG A 397 4.07 8.32 -22.88
CA ARG A 397 5.50 8.63 -22.81
C ARG A 397 6.15 8.10 -21.52
N LEU A 398 7.37 7.59 -21.66
CA LEU A 398 8.35 7.46 -20.58
C LEU A 398 9.30 8.66 -20.63
N ASN A 399 9.40 9.44 -19.55
CA ASN A 399 10.29 10.59 -19.45
C ASN A 399 11.16 10.52 -18.19
N LEU A 400 12.48 10.54 -18.35
CA LEU A 400 13.46 10.58 -17.27
C LEU A 400 14.30 11.87 -17.38
N THR A 401 14.48 12.58 -16.28
CA THR A 401 15.26 13.84 -16.22
C THR A 401 15.93 14.00 -14.86
N GLY A 402 16.89 14.92 -14.72
CA GLY A 402 17.53 15.29 -13.46
C GLY A 402 18.36 14.17 -12.81
N SER A 403 19.06 13.34 -13.60
CA SER A 403 19.77 12.13 -13.13
C SER A 403 18.87 11.00 -12.62
N ALA A 404 17.60 10.95 -13.04
CA ALA A 404 16.71 9.84 -12.73
C ALA A 404 17.22 8.51 -13.33
N ILE A 405 17.01 7.40 -12.62
CA ILE A 405 17.58 6.09 -12.99
C ILE A 405 16.51 4.98 -12.96
N ILE A 406 16.51 4.10 -13.95
CA ILE A 406 15.89 2.77 -13.84
C ILE A 406 16.99 1.74 -13.98
N GLU A 407 17.18 0.89 -12.98
CA GLU A 407 18.32 -0.02 -12.91
C GLU A 407 17.93 -1.42 -12.47
N THR A 408 18.48 -2.43 -13.15
CA THR A 408 18.63 -3.78 -12.60
C THR A 408 20.10 -4.04 -12.30
N GLY A 409 20.46 -4.11 -11.03
CA GLY A 409 21.84 -4.23 -10.58
C GLY A 409 22.08 -5.54 -9.82
N THR A 410 23.19 -6.22 -10.12
CA THR A 410 23.64 -7.38 -9.35
C THR A 410 25.10 -7.22 -8.90
N THR A 411 25.36 -7.33 -7.60
CA THR A 411 26.73 -7.42 -7.06
C THR A 411 27.18 -8.86 -6.80
N GLY A 412 26.23 -9.81 -6.77
CA GLY A 412 26.51 -11.25 -6.67
C GLY A 412 26.97 -11.91 -7.99
N PRO A 413 27.13 -13.24 -8.01
CA PRO A 413 27.56 -13.99 -9.19
C PRO A 413 26.42 -14.24 -10.20
N ALA A 414 25.18 -13.90 -9.86
CA ALA A 414 24.04 -14.09 -10.74
C ALA A 414 24.07 -13.12 -11.93
N LYS A 415 23.44 -13.53 -13.04
CA LYS A 415 23.13 -12.61 -14.13
C LYS A 415 22.20 -11.49 -13.63
N ALA A 416 22.42 -10.25 -14.07
CA ALA A 416 21.48 -9.16 -13.80
C ALA A 416 20.13 -9.35 -14.50
N ALA A 417 19.06 -8.88 -13.85
CA ALA A 417 17.72 -8.99 -14.42
C ALA A 417 17.58 -8.20 -15.72
N ASP A 418 16.66 -8.64 -16.58
CA ASP A 418 16.31 -7.89 -17.78
C ASP A 418 15.51 -6.62 -17.41
N LEU A 419 15.71 -5.56 -18.17
CA LEU A 419 14.89 -4.34 -18.16
C LEU A 419 14.07 -4.29 -19.45
N LEU A 420 12.76 -4.37 -19.32
CA LEU A 420 11.81 -4.38 -20.44
C LEU A 420 10.94 -3.12 -20.39
N ILE A 421 11.00 -2.32 -21.44
CA ILE A 421 10.23 -1.09 -21.53
C ILE A 421 9.43 -1.09 -22.84
N ARG A 422 8.14 -0.79 -22.74
CA ARG A 422 7.22 -0.60 -23.86
C ARG A 422 6.54 0.76 -23.72
N SER A 423 6.79 1.68 -24.65
CA SER A 423 6.29 3.05 -24.61
C SER A 423 6.21 3.65 -26.01
N ARG A 424 5.21 4.50 -26.31
CA ARG A 424 5.16 5.17 -27.61
C ARG A 424 6.35 6.11 -27.82
N GLU A 425 6.77 6.77 -26.75
CA GLU A 425 7.88 7.73 -26.77
C GLU A 425 8.72 7.60 -25.51
N VAL A 426 10.03 7.50 -25.68
CA VAL A 426 11.00 7.42 -24.59
C VAL A 426 11.93 8.61 -24.70
N VAL A 427 11.93 9.46 -23.67
CA VAL A 427 12.77 10.66 -23.59
C VAL A 427 13.62 10.56 -22.32
N LEU A 428 14.93 10.58 -22.50
CA LEU A 428 15.88 10.70 -21.41
C LEU A 428 16.71 11.96 -21.63
N SER A 429 16.81 12.79 -20.60
CA SER A 429 17.62 14.01 -20.58
C SER A 429 18.38 14.15 -19.26
N GLU A 430 19.27 15.14 -19.19
CA GLU A 430 19.93 15.60 -17.95
C GLU A 430 20.59 14.46 -17.15
N SER A 431 21.49 13.72 -17.80
CA SER A 431 22.25 12.59 -17.22
C SER A 431 21.40 11.45 -16.67
N SER A 432 20.14 11.34 -17.05
CA SER A 432 19.29 10.20 -16.68
C SER A 432 19.68 8.91 -17.37
N MET A 433 19.37 7.77 -16.75
CA MET A 433 19.90 6.48 -17.18
C MET A 433 18.89 5.33 -17.13
N LEU A 434 18.98 4.44 -18.11
CA LEU A 434 18.42 3.09 -18.06
C LEU A 434 19.59 2.09 -18.03
N ILE A 435 19.67 1.28 -16.99
CA ILE A 435 20.85 0.48 -16.68
C ILE A 435 20.46 -0.98 -16.44
N THR A 436 21.22 -1.90 -17.03
CA THR A 436 21.34 -3.27 -16.52
C THR A 436 22.81 -3.53 -16.22
N SER A 437 23.15 -3.83 -14.97
CA SER A 437 24.55 -3.88 -14.54
C SER A 437 24.89 -5.09 -13.68
N THR A 438 26.10 -5.62 -13.87
CA THR A 438 26.74 -6.53 -12.91
C THR A 438 28.04 -5.93 -12.43
N ILE A 439 28.37 -6.14 -11.16
CA ILE A 439 29.58 -5.60 -10.52
C ILE A 439 30.60 -6.73 -10.19
N SER A 440 30.27 -7.99 -10.52
CA SER A 440 31.09 -9.17 -10.27
C SER A 440 31.09 -10.13 -11.47
N SER A 441 31.21 -11.44 -11.26
CA SER A 441 31.35 -12.45 -12.32
C SER A 441 30.09 -12.72 -13.16
N GLY A 442 28.93 -12.19 -12.75
CA GLY A 442 27.67 -12.34 -13.47
C GLY A 442 27.64 -11.59 -14.81
N GLU A 443 26.86 -12.09 -15.77
CA GLU A 443 26.58 -11.40 -17.04
C GLU A 443 25.59 -10.24 -16.83
N ALA A 444 25.75 -9.13 -17.55
CA ALA A 444 24.76 -8.05 -17.50
C ALA A 444 23.42 -8.48 -18.14
N GLY A 445 22.33 -7.89 -17.65
CA GLY A 445 20.97 -8.18 -18.09
C GLY A 445 20.67 -7.61 -19.48
N ARG A 446 19.56 -7.97 -20.11
CA ARG A 446 19.16 -7.36 -21.39
C ARG A 446 18.31 -6.12 -21.16
N LEU A 447 18.61 -5.04 -21.87
CA LEU A 447 17.77 -3.85 -21.96
C LEU A 447 16.98 -3.90 -23.27
N ARG A 448 15.66 -4.04 -23.20
CA ARG A 448 14.78 -4.10 -24.36
C ARG A 448 13.81 -2.93 -24.36
N LEU A 449 13.89 -2.10 -25.39
CA LEU A 449 13.07 -0.92 -25.58
C LEU A 449 12.17 -1.11 -26.81
N PHE A 450 10.86 -1.13 -26.58
CA PHE A 450 9.86 -1.11 -27.63
C PHE A 450 9.26 0.29 -27.72
N THR A 451 9.73 1.10 -28.66
CA THR A 451 9.31 2.50 -28.82
C THR A 451 9.35 3.01 -30.24
N ASP A 452 8.40 3.89 -30.58
CA ASP A 452 8.40 4.54 -31.89
C ASP A 452 9.41 5.68 -31.94
N ASN A 453 9.65 6.38 -30.84
CA ASN A 453 10.58 7.50 -30.77
C ASN A 453 11.44 7.42 -29.50
N LEU A 454 12.76 7.34 -29.68
CA LEU A 454 13.74 7.45 -28.60
C LEU A 454 14.53 8.76 -28.75
N GLN A 455 14.61 9.53 -27.67
CA GLN A 455 15.45 10.72 -27.55
C GLN A 455 16.39 10.60 -26.35
N LEU A 456 17.69 10.75 -26.59
CA LEU A 456 18.75 10.79 -25.57
C LEU A 456 19.49 12.12 -25.69
N THR A 457 19.29 13.03 -24.73
CA THR A 457 19.94 14.35 -24.73
C THR A 457 20.69 14.62 -23.42
N ASP A 458 21.58 15.62 -23.43
CA ASP A 458 22.16 16.20 -22.22
C ASP A 458 22.79 15.16 -21.25
N GLY A 459 23.52 14.18 -21.79
CA GLY A 459 24.22 13.16 -21.01
C GLY A 459 23.43 11.90 -20.73
N ALA A 460 22.23 11.75 -21.29
CA ALA A 460 21.37 10.60 -21.07
C ALA A 460 21.93 9.28 -21.63
N ARG A 461 21.82 8.18 -20.87
CA ARG A 461 22.44 6.89 -21.24
C ARG A 461 21.49 5.70 -21.18
N LEU A 462 21.61 4.84 -22.18
CA LEU A 462 21.22 3.43 -22.08
C LEU A 462 22.49 2.61 -21.87
N SER A 463 22.58 1.84 -20.80
CA SER A 463 23.76 1.05 -20.50
C SER A 463 23.40 -0.38 -20.11
N SER A 464 24.19 -1.32 -20.61
CA SER A 464 24.07 -2.73 -20.28
C SER A 464 25.47 -3.33 -20.15
N GLY A 465 25.99 -3.41 -18.93
CA GLY A 465 27.42 -3.65 -18.76
C GLY A 465 27.87 -4.35 -17.49
N SER A 466 29.05 -4.93 -17.57
CA SER A 466 29.77 -5.53 -16.44
C SER A 466 30.82 -4.54 -15.96
N LEU A 467 30.73 -4.11 -14.70
CA LEU A 467 31.55 -3.08 -14.09
C LEU A 467 32.54 -3.69 -13.09
N VAL A 468 33.69 -3.05 -12.93
CA VAL A 468 34.66 -3.43 -11.88
C VAL A 468 34.04 -3.22 -10.50
N HIS A 469 34.30 -4.17 -9.59
CA HIS A 469 33.83 -4.03 -8.22
C HIS A 469 34.45 -2.78 -7.56
N PRO A 470 33.65 -1.80 -7.09
CA PRO A 470 34.17 -0.49 -6.67
C PRO A 470 35.06 -0.57 -5.42
N VAL A 471 34.85 -1.57 -4.57
CA VAL A 471 35.64 -1.81 -3.35
C VAL A 471 36.83 -2.75 -3.56
N THR A 472 36.62 -3.95 -4.09
CA THR A 472 37.69 -4.96 -4.23
C THR A 472 38.58 -4.72 -5.45
N GLY A 473 38.12 -3.94 -6.43
CA GLY A 473 38.82 -3.76 -7.71
C GLY A 473 38.80 -5.02 -8.58
N GLU A 474 37.99 -6.02 -8.24
CA GLU A 474 37.90 -7.26 -9.02
C GLU A 474 37.29 -6.98 -10.38
N SER A 475 38.03 -7.32 -11.44
CA SER A 475 37.54 -7.22 -12.81
C SER A 475 36.48 -8.29 -13.07
N PRO A 476 35.26 -7.93 -13.53
CA PRO A 476 34.25 -8.89 -13.92
C PRO A 476 34.76 -9.79 -15.05
N VAL A 477 34.46 -11.08 -14.92
CA VAL A 477 34.63 -12.07 -16.02
C VAL A 477 33.35 -12.24 -16.83
N GLY A 478 32.22 -11.74 -16.34
CA GLY A 478 30.92 -11.80 -17.00
C GLY A 478 30.87 -10.89 -18.22
N ARG A 479 30.17 -11.35 -19.26
CA ARG A 479 29.96 -10.57 -20.50
C ARG A 479 29.09 -9.34 -20.23
N GLY A 480 29.36 -8.26 -20.98
CA GLY A 480 28.42 -7.15 -21.08
C GLY A 480 27.06 -7.64 -21.59
N GLY A 481 26.00 -6.93 -21.23
CA GLY A 481 24.65 -7.31 -21.62
C GLY A 481 24.30 -6.80 -23.02
N SER A 482 23.04 -6.94 -23.42
CA SER A 482 22.61 -6.52 -24.75
C SER A 482 21.54 -5.45 -24.67
N ILE A 483 21.56 -4.53 -25.64
CA ILE A 483 20.56 -3.48 -25.80
C ILE A 483 19.84 -3.71 -27.13
N SER A 484 18.51 -3.84 -27.09
CA SER A 484 17.67 -3.86 -28.30
C SER A 484 16.67 -2.71 -28.26
N ILE A 485 16.64 -1.91 -29.32
CA ILE A 485 15.64 -0.87 -29.54
C ILE A 485 14.86 -1.23 -30.79
N GLU A 486 13.55 -1.41 -30.64
CA GLU A 486 12.64 -1.83 -31.69
C GLU A 486 11.38 -0.96 -31.67
N GLY A 487 10.77 -0.74 -32.84
CA GLY A 487 9.46 -0.08 -32.92
C GLY A 487 8.34 -0.88 -32.29
N LEU A 488 7.27 -0.24 -31.84
CA LEU A 488 6.06 -0.96 -31.39
C LEU A 488 5.45 -1.81 -32.52
N ASN A 489 5.68 -1.40 -33.78
CA ASN A 489 5.25 -2.09 -35.00
C ASN A 489 6.43 -2.43 -35.97
N ASN A 490 7.69 -2.40 -35.49
CA ASN A 490 8.96 -2.70 -36.16
C ASN A 490 9.08 -2.37 -37.69
N PRO A 491 9.91 -1.37 -38.10
CA PRO A 491 10.86 -0.59 -37.30
C PRO A 491 10.20 0.55 -36.52
N GLY A 492 10.92 1.12 -35.54
CA GLY A 492 10.53 2.37 -34.90
C GLY A 492 10.58 3.54 -35.88
N ALA A 493 10.02 4.69 -35.49
CA ALA A 493 10.06 5.90 -36.32
C ALA A 493 11.46 6.54 -36.26
N ALA A 494 11.94 6.93 -35.08
CA ALA A 494 13.21 7.65 -34.94
C ALA A 494 13.97 7.32 -33.65
N VAL A 495 15.29 7.26 -33.76
CA VAL A 495 16.23 7.27 -32.64
C VAL A 495 17.12 8.49 -32.80
N HIS A 496 17.09 9.37 -31.80
CA HIS A 496 17.85 10.61 -31.76
C HIS A 496 18.77 10.65 -30.54
N ILE A 497 20.07 10.81 -30.77
CA ILE A 497 21.10 10.88 -29.74
C ILE A 497 21.88 12.18 -29.94
N ASP A 498 21.82 13.06 -28.94
CA ASP A 498 22.40 14.40 -28.99
C ASP A 498 23.27 14.67 -27.75
N GLY A 499 24.52 15.08 -27.97
CA GLY A 499 25.47 15.50 -26.95
C GLY A 499 26.57 14.47 -26.63
N GLY A 500 27.77 14.95 -26.30
CA GLY A 500 29.01 14.17 -26.15
C GLY A 500 29.05 13.11 -25.04
N GLU A 501 28.02 13.04 -24.20
CA GLU A 501 27.88 12.04 -23.13
C GLU A 501 26.59 11.22 -23.25
N SER A 502 25.73 11.58 -24.20
CA SER A 502 24.50 10.84 -24.49
C SER A 502 24.81 9.64 -25.35
N GLY A 503 24.21 8.48 -25.04
CA GLY A 503 24.47 7.32 -25.87
C GLY A 503 23.91 5.98 -25.39
N ILE A 504 24.28 4.96 -26.16
CA ILE A 504 23.90 3.57 -25.95
C ILE A 504 25.19 2.75 -25.81
N PHE A 505 25.33 2.05 -24.69
CA PHE A 505 26.59 1.44 -24.28
C PHE A 505 26.42 -0.01 -23.84
N THR A 506 27.24 -0.91 -24.38
CA THR A 506 27.41 -2.28 -23.89
C THR A 506 28.86 -2.48 -23.48
N ASP A 507 29.17 -2.15 -22.22
CA ASP A 507 30.54 -2.14 -21.71
C ASP A 507 30.86 -3.40 -20.89
N ALA A 508 32.08 -3.92 -21.01
CA ALA A 508 32.61 -4.97 -20.16
C ALA A 508 33.99 -4.55 -19.63
N GLN A 509 34.07 -4.18 -18.35
CA GLN A 509 35.30 -3.72 -17.70
C GLN A 509 36.10 -4.88 -17.12
N GLY A 510 36.48 -5.83 -17.97
CA GLY A 510 37.22 -7.02 -17.56
C GLY A 510 37.48 -7.96 -18.73
N SER A 511 37.58 -9.26 -18.47
CA SER A 511 37.88 -10.25 -19.53
C SER A 511 36.65 -10.69 -20.33
N GLY A 512 35.45 -10.31 -19.90
CA GLY A 512 34.20 -10.57 -20.61
C GLY A 512 34.11 -9.80 -21.91
N ALA A 513 33.54 -10.42 -22.95
CA ALA A 513 33.19 -9.70 -24.17
C ALA A 513 32.12 -8.63 -23.86
N ALA A 514 32.25 -7.47 -24.49
CA ALA A 514 31.14 -6.52 -24.66
C ALA A 514 29.95 -7.24 -25.29
N GLY A 515 28.73 -6.80 -24.95
CA GLY A 515 27.54 -7.37 -25.56
C GLY A 515 27.05 -6.58 -26.78
N ASP A 516 25.91 -6.99 -27.31
CA ASP A 516 25.42 -6.51 -28.60
C ASP A 516 24.47 -5.32 -28.46
N ILE A 517 24.53 -4.39 -29.42
CA ILE A 517 23.56 -3.31 -29.58
C ILE A 517 22.80 -3.50 -30.89
N PHE A 518 21.48 -3.57 -30.82
CA PHE A 518 20.57 -3.61 -31.96
C PHE A 518 19.66 -2.38 -31.96
N VAL A 519 19.63 -1.65 -33.09
CA VAL A 519 18.78 -0.46 -33.27
C VAL A 519 17.94 -0.61 -34.53
N GLY A 520 16.64 -0.88 -34.35
CA GLY A 520 15.65 -0.97 -35.41
C GLY A 520 14.80 0.30 -35.52
N ALA A 521 15.22 1.26 -36.34
CA ALA A 521 14.50 2.52 -36.57
C ALA A 521 14.53 2.95 -38.05
N SER A 522 13.53 3.71 -38.47
CA SER A 522 13.45 4.28 -39.82
C SER A 522 14.43 5.44 -40.01
N SER A 523 14.76 6.14 -38.92
CA SER A 523 15.77 7.20 -38.86
C SER A 523 16.62 7.05 -37.61
N LEU A 524 17.94 7.10 -37.78
CA LEU A 524 18.93 7.15 -36.70
C LEU A 524 19.77 8.42 -36.87
N ILE A 525 19.73 9.31 -35.88
CA ILE A 525 20.45 10.59 -35.90
C ILE A 525 21.36 10.64 -34.67
N LEU A 526 22.67 10.71 -34.92
CA LEU A 526 23.70 11.00 -33.92
C LEU A 526 24.27 12.39 -34.23
N GLN A 527 24.22 13.32 -33.27
CA GLN A 527 24.78 14.65 -33.44
C GLN A 527 25.45 15.16 -32.17
N ASN A 528 26.30 16.18 -32.33
CA ASN A 528 27.02 16.85 -31.23
C ASN A 528 27.76 15.89 -30.27
N GLY A 529 28.27 14.77 -30.79
CA GLY A 529 29.02 13.77 -30.01
C GLY A 529 28.18 12.62 -29.43
N GLY A 530 26.88 12.52 -29.77
CA GLY A 530 26.07 11.36 -29.42
C GLY A 530 26.72 10.05 -29.89
N THR A 531 26.69 9.01 -29.04
CA THR A 531 27.53 7.81 -29.21
C THR A 531 26.74 6.51 -29.11
N ILE A 532 27.13 5.51 -29.91
CA ILE A 532 26.75 4.11 -29.74
C ILE A 532 28.04 3.30 -29.68
N SER A 533 28.28 2.54 -28.61
CA SER A 533 29.54 1.84 -28.38
C SER A 533 29.36 0.49 -27.69
N ALA A 534 30.12 -0.50 -28.14
CA ALA A 534 30.28 -1.79 -27.48
C ALA A 534 31.77 -1.99 -27.23
N GLN A 535 32.20 -2.03 -25.96
CA GLN A 535 33.61 -2.00 -25.62
C GLN A 535 33.97 -2.95 -24.47
N THR A 536 35.06 -3.71 -24.66
CA THR A 536 35.76 -4.41 -23.57
C THR A 536 36.99 -3.60 -23.20
N THR A 537 37.17 -3.29 -21.91
CA THR A 537 38.31 -2.50 -21.38
C THR A 537 39.06 -3.23 -20.30
#